data_AF-A0A0F9BAE3-F1
#
_entry.id   AF-A0A0F9BAE3-F1
#
_cell.length_a   1.000
_cell.length_b   1.000
_cell.length_c   1.000
_cell.angle_alpha   90.00
_cell.angle_beta   90.00
_cell.angle_gamma   90.00
#
_symmetry.space_group_name_H-M   'P 1'
#
loop_
_entity.id
_entity.type
_entity.pdbx_description
1 polymer ?
#
loop_
_entity_poly.entity_id
_entity_poly.type
_entity_poly.pdbx_seq_one_letter_code
_entity_poly.pdbx_strand_id
1 'polypeptide(L)'
;IGTVGMNDPLFIGSIADEFYPSLAKHFPVWVEAIKRVRKERPDKVFYPYIAGGAKALKPFVEPLAETGCIFAYERYLPEKRTEKEAKEYLEKRLKNEMVEFNKYAPGFAKQCIYVLGFMCGPRETCNKNPATDYKVYLDMQFHLLATDPLFKGLYGVAEYRSTYCDEEYLRWCAKLFRHYCIEGSTERLTSDPYELKHIRNPDFEQDLAGWTVQAAAPDSIQTKKIKGYGWFQGRYPRSEEGDTFLWMKRNAGKPNVISQQIRNLEPGRFYSVKMYSADLKNISKWQIHQISLEVEGAEPVLGEEIEDAFSSVHPVEKFGKAECYFNFRRIVFKATADKARLIISDEAAPVGQELTFNFIEVEPYLMTE
;
A
#
# COMPACT_ATOMS: atom_id res chain seq x y z
N ILE A 1 8.67 -36.18 18.12
CA ILE A 1 7.91 -35.89 16.88
C ILE A 1 8.90 -35.25 15.93
N GLY A 2 9.42 -36.02 14.96
CA GLY A 2 10.38 -35.53 13.98
C GLY A 2 9.64 -35.08 12.73
N THR A 3 9.25 -33.82 12.69
CA THR A 3 8.68 -33.20 11.48
C THR A 3 9.77 -33.14 10.42
N VAL A 4 9.51 -33.76 9.27
CA VAL A 4 10.38 -33.73 8.08
C VAL A 4 10.66 -32.26 7.75
N GLY A 5 11.94 -31.90 7.62
CA GLY A 5 12.41 -30.53 7.37
C GLY A 5 13.04 -29.82 8.58
N MET A 6 12.59 -30.05 9.83
CA MET A 6 13.15 -29.35 11.00
C MET A 6 14.51 -29.88 11.46
N ASN A 7 14.89 -31.07 11.00
CA ASN A 7 16.21 -31.68 11.24
C ASN A 7 17.12 -31.61 10.01
N ASP A 8 16.69 -30.95 8.93
CA ASP A 8 17.52 -30.79 7.75
C ASP A 8 18.74 -29.91 8.08
N PRO A 9 19.96 -30.24 7.62
CA PRO A 9 21.14 -29.39 7.83
C PRO A 9 20.96 -27.95 7.31
N LEU A 10 20.14 -27.75 6.27
CA LEU A 10 19.82 -26.43 5.69
C LEU A 10 18.76 -25.67 6.47
N PHE A 11 18.09 -26.30 7.44
CA PHE A 11 17.15 -25.61 8.31
C PHE A 11 17.91 -24.69 9.28
N ILE A 12 17.86 -23.38 9.05
CA ILE A 12 18.59 -22.39 9.86
C ILE A 12 17.76 -21.79 10.99
N GLY A 13 16.44 -22.00 10.99
CA GLY A 13 15.56 -21.40 11.97
C GLY A 13 14.10 -21.41 11.56
N SER A 14 13.24 -20.88 12.43
CA SER A 14 11.79 -20.78 12.21
C SER A 14 11.28 -19.37 12.50
N ILE A 15 10.30 -18.93 11.73
CA ILE A 15 9.52 -17.71 11.97
C ILE A 15 8.13 -18.09 12.48
N ALA A 16 7.57 -17.29 13.40
CA ALA A 16 6.24 -17.50 13.96
C ALA A 16 5.43 -16.20 13.94
N ASP A 17 4.23 -16.30 13.36
CA ASP A 17 3.31 -15.23 13.02
C ASP A 17 2.00 -15.43 13.84
N GLU A 18 1.51 -14.52 14.69
CA GLU A 18 1.98 -13.17 15.05
C GLU A 18 1.89 -12.90 16.57
N PHE A 19 2.69 -11.94 17.04
CA PHE A 19 2.74 -11.46 18.43
C PHE A 19 2.40 -9.96 18.51
N TYR A 20 1.14 -9.65 18.81
CA TYR A 20 0.65 -8.27 18.97
C TYR A 20 -0.06 -8.04 20.32
N PRO A 21 -0.20 -6.78 20.79
CA PRO A 21 -0.72 -6.47 22.12
C PRO A 21 -2.09 -7.09 22.46
N SER A 22 -2.99 -7.26 21.49
CA SER A 22 -4.28 -7.92 21.76
C SER A 22 -4.18 -9.43 22.03
N LEU A 23 -3.01 -10.04 21.76
CA LEU A 23 -2.66 -11.42 22.14
C LEU A 23 -1.76 -11.49 23.38
N ALA A 24 -1.56 -10.38 24.11
CA ALA A 24 -0.61 -10.33 25.23
C ALA A 24 -0.86 -11.38 26.33
N LYS A 25 -2.10 -11.86 26.48
CA LYS A 25 -2.44 -12.97 27.40
C LYS A 25 -1.68 -14.26 27.12
N HIS A 26 -1.18 -14.45 25.89
CA HIS A 26 -0.43 -15.63 25.47
C HIS A 26 1.10 -15.42 25.57
N PHE A 27 1.58 -14.19 25.79
CA PHE A 27 3.01 -13.89 25.84
C PHE A 27 3.79 -14.75 26.84
N PRO A 28 3.34 -14.98 28.10
CA PRO A 28 4.13 -15.74 29.07
C PRO A 28 4.45 -17.17 28.60
N VAL A 29 3.45 -17.87 28.03
CA VAL A 29 3.62 -19.25 27.54
C VAL A 29 4.57 -19.29 26.36
N TRP A 30 4.46 -18.35 25.43
CA TRP A 30 5.37 -18.26 24.29
C TRP A 30 6.79 -17.88 24.67
N VAL A 31 6.97 -16.95 25.62
CA VAL A 31 8.29 -16.58 26.14
C VAL A 31 8.99 -17.79 26.75
N GLU A 32 8.29 -18.59 27.55
CA GLU A 32 8.84 -19.83 28.12
C GLU A 32 9.23 -20.83 27.02
N ALA A 33 8.34 -21.06 26.06
CA ALA A 33 8.58 -21.98 24.96
C ALA A 33 9.79 -21.54 24.10
N ILE A 34 9.89 -20.26 23.75
CA ILE A 34 10.99 -19.73 22.93
C ILE A 34 12.31 -19.81 23.69
N LYS A 35 12.35 -19.47 24.99
CA LYS A 35 13.55 -19.65 25.82
C LYS A 35 14.03 -21.10 25.82
N ARG A 36 13.10 -22.05 25.93
CA ARG A 36 13.41 -23.48 25.87
C ARG A 36 13.97 -23.86 24.49
N VAL A 37 13.33 -23.46 23.40
CA VAL A 37 13.79 -23.72 22.03
C VAL A 37 15.19 -23.17 21.82
N ARG A 38 15.46 -21.92 22.21
CA ARG A 38 16.78 -21.28 22.06
C ARG A 38 17.86 -21.93 22.93
N LYS A 39 17.50 -22.47 24.10
CA LYS A 39 18.42 -23.24 24.94
C LYS A 39 18.74 -24.61 24.34
N GLU A 40 17.74 -25.32 23.82
CA GLU A 40 17.91 -26.65 23.24
C GLU A 40 18.55 -26.62 21.85
N ARG A 41 18.34 -25.53 21.09
CA ARG A 41 18.82 -25.32 19.71
C ARG A 41 19.49 -23.95 19.56
N PRO A 42 20.63 -23.71 20.24
CA PRO A 42 21.32 -22.41 20.20
C PRO A 42 21.81 -22.05 18.80
N ASP A 43 22.04 -23.04 17.95
CA ASP A 43 22.46 -22.93 16.55
C ASP A 43 21.34 -22.50 15.58
N LYS A 44 20.07 -22.53 16.00
CA LYS A 44 18.91 -22.23 15.13
C LYS A 44 18.21 -20.93 15.51
N VAL A 45 18.04 -20.02 14.57
CA VAL A 45 17.42 -18.71 14.86
C VAL A 45 15.90 -18.86 15.02
N PHE A 46 15.31 -18.14 15.97
CA PHE A 46 13.86 -18.01 16.08
C PHE A 46 13.46 -16.56 15.80
N TYR A 47 12.53 -16.38 14.87
CA TYR A 47 12.05 -15.09 14.43
C TYR A 47 10.60 -14.86 14.89
N PRO A 48 10.36 -14.23 16.05
CA PRO A 48 9.02 -13.85 16.41
C PRO A 48 8.58 -12.64 15.57
N TYR A 49 7.45 -12.78 14.88
CA TYR A 49 6.83 -11.69 14.15
C TYR A 49 6.02 -10.81 15.12
N ILE A 50 6.51 -9.60 15.40
CA ILE A 50 5.94 -8.70 16.40
C ILE A 50 5.29 -7.48 15.74
N ALA A 51 4.11 -7.07 16.21
CA ALA A 51 3.41 -5.88 15.73
C ALA A 51 2.87 -5.05 16.91
N GLY A 52 2.75 -3.73 16.75
CA GLY A 52 2.38 -2.80 17.83
C GLY A 52 3.54 -2.02 18.43
N GLY A 53 3.28 -1.13 19.39
CA GLY A 53 4.29 -0.20 19.94
C GLY A 53 5.22 -0.84 20.97
N ALA A 54 6.45 -0.33 21.06
CA ALA A 54 7.52 -0.90 21.89
C ALA A 54 7.14 -1.06 23.36
N LYS A 55 6.40 -0.10 23.95
CA LYS A 55 5.93 -0.20 25.35
C LYS A 55 4.98 -1.39 25.57
N ALA A 56 4.07 -1.63 24.63
CA ALA A 56 3.10 -2.72 24.72
C ALA A 56 3.74 -4.09 24.45
N LEU A 57 4.81 -4.12 23.65
CA LEU A 57 5.58 -5.32 23.34
C LEU A 57 6.65 -5.66 24.39
N LYS A 58 6.92 -4.76 25.34
CA LYS A 58 7.94 -4.95 26.39
C LYS A 58 7.83 -6.32 27.10
N PRO A 59 6.64 -6.78 27.56
CA PRO A 59 6.54 -8.07 28.26
C PRO A 59 6.92 -9.29 27.42
N PHE A 60 6.94 -9.16 26.09
CA PHE A 60 7.34 -10.22 25.18
C PHE A 60 8.82 -10.10 24.75
N VAL A 61 9.26 -8.87 24.43
CA VAL A 61 10.59 -8.63 23.87
C VAL A 61 11.69 -8.64 24.93
N GLU A 62 11.48 -7.96 26.08
CA GLU A 62 12.51 -7.84 27.14
C GLU A 62 13.00 -9.22 27.63
N PRO A 63 12.14 -10.20 27.92
CA PRO A 63 12.61 -11.52 28.37
C PRO A 63 13.35 -12.33 27.29
N LEU A 64 13.21 -11.95 26.01
CA LEU A 64 13.76 -12.68 24.87
C LEU A 64 15.01 -12.02 24.27
N ALA A 65 15.33 -10.77 24.64
CA ALA A 65 16.43 -10.00 24.08
C ALA A 65 17.80 -10.72 24.18
N GLU A 66 18.05 -11.45 25.27
CA GLU A 66 19.32 -12.16 25.50
C GLU A 66 19.34 -13.58 24.91
N THR A 67 18.22 -14.04 24.32
CA THR A 67 18.13 -15.42 23.80
C THR A 67 18.73 -15.57 22.40
N GLY A 68 19.13 -14.46 21.76
CA GLY A 68 19.56 -14.43 20.36
C GLY A 68 18.43 -14.61 19.36
N CYS A 69 17.18 -14.33 19.76
CA CYS A 69 16.07 -14.16 18.83
C CYS A 69 16.30 -12.94 17.92
N ILE A 70 15.72 -13.00 16.73
CA ILE A 70 15.70 -11.89 15.77
C ILE A 70 14.25 -11.52 15.50
N PHE A 71 13.82 -10.35 15.95
CA PHE A 71 12.44 -9.90 15.90
C PHE A 71 12.08 -9.36 14.51
N ALA A 72 11.10 -9.97 13.86
CA ALA A 72 10.50 -9.45 12.63
C ALA A 72 9.44 -8.42 13.01
N TYR A 73 9.78 -7.14 12.95
CA TYR A 73 8.95 -6.04 13.43
C TYR A 73 8.08 -5.45 12.32
N GLU A 74 6.82 -5.82 12.34
CA GLU A 74 5.83 -5.41 11.35
C GLU A 74 5.50 -3.92 11.46
N ARG A 75 5.63 -3.21 10.34
CA ARG A 75 5.38 -1.78 10.22
C ARG A 75 4.74 -1.41 8.89
N TYR A 76 3.41 -1.46 8.86
CA TYR A 76 2.61 -0.93 7.75
C TYR A 76 2.34 0.54 8.01
N LEU A 77 3.14 1.40 7.39
CA LEU A 77 3.13 2.83 7.62
C LEU A 77 2.29 3.49 6.53
N PRO A 78 1.16 4.13 6.85
CA PRO A 78 0.38 4.86 5.87
C PRO A 78 1.01 6.20 5.49
N GLU A 79 0.90 6.56 4.23
CA GLU A 79 1.20 7.90 3.70
C GLU A 79 0.51 9.01 4.52
N LYS A 80 1.05 10.22 4.41
CA LYS A 80 0.46 11.47 4.95
C LYS A 80 0.22 12.44 3.80
N ARG A 81 -0.64 13.44 3.99
CA ARG A 81 -1.02 14.33 2.88
C ARG A 81 0.15 15.20 2.38
N THR A 82 1.11 15.51 3.26
CA THR A 82 2.28 16.32 2.91
C THR A 82 3.59 15.59 3.23
N GLU A 83 4.66 15.95 2.53
CA GLU A 83 5.99 15.37 2.76
C GLU A 83 6.48 15.63 4.20
N LYS A 84 6.17 16.81 4.73
CA LYS A 84 6.53 17.19 6.11
C LYS A 84 5.87 16.25 7.12
N GLU A 85 4.56 16.05 7.01
CA GLU A 85 3.83 15.14 7.90
C GLU A 85 4.30 13.70 7.74
N ALA A 86 4.65 13.28 6.52
CA ALA A 86 5.22 11.97 6.26
C ALA A 86 6.55 11.79 6.99
N LYS A 87 7.47 12.77 6.92
CA LYS A 87 8.73 12.75 7.67
C LYS A 87 8.50 12.66 9.18
N GLU A 88 7.68 13.53 9.75
CA GLU A 88 7.34 13.54 11.18
C GLU A 88 6.73 12.20 11.62
N TYR A 89 5.89 11.61 10.76
CA TYR A 89 5.28 10.31 11.02
C TYR A 89 6.33 9.18 11.01
N LEU A 90 7.22 9.13 10.02
CA LEU A 90 8.29 8.14 9.94
C LEU A 90 9.25 8.26 11.13
N GLU A 91 9.64 9.47 11.53
CA GLU A 91 10.43 9.69 12.75
C GLU A 91 9.74 9.10 13.98
N LYS A 92 8.44 9.37 14.15
CA LYS A 92 7.69 8.83 15.27
C LYS A 92 7.58 7.31 15.24
N ARG A 93 7.31 6.71 14.08
CA ARG A 93 6.96 5.29 13.97
C ARG A 93 8.16 4.36 13.82
N LEU A 94 9.28 4.87 13.34
CA LEU A 94 10.53 4.14 13.18
C LEU A 94 11.51 4.53 14.27
N LYS A 95 11.97 5.79 14.32
CA LYS A 95 13.04 6.23 15.24
C LYS A 95 12.60 6.21 16.70
N ASN A 96 11.51 6.89 17.04
CA ASN A 96 11.09 6.97 18.44
C ASN A 96 10.71 5.61 19.01
N GLU A 97 10.11 4.73 18.22
CA GLU A 97 9.84 3.34 18.63
C GLU A 97 11.13 2.54 18.87
N MET A 98 12.16 2.70 18.02
CA MET A 98 13.47 2.08 18.23
C MET A 98 14.17 2.61 19.48
N VAL A 99 14.02 3.90 19.80
CA VAL A 99 14.49 4.46 21.08
C VAL A 99 13.80 3.78 22.26
N GLU A 100 12.48 3.58 22.20
CA GLU A 100 11.74 2.90 23.28
C GLU A 100 12.14 1.43 23.45
N PHE A 101 12.41 0.70 22.38
CA PHE A 101 12.95 -0.67 22.49
C PHE A 101 14.32 -0.69 23.18
N ASN A 102 15.22 0.21 22.79
CA ASN A 102 16.57 0.26 23.34
C ASN A 102 16.61 0.51 24.86
N LYS A 103 15.53 1.06 25.46
CA LYS A 103 15.44 1.24 26.92
C LYS A 103 15.42 -0.08 27.70
N TYR A 104 14.99 -1.18 27.09
CA TYR A 104 14.88 -2.48 27.75
C TYR A 104 15.52 -3.64 26.96
N ALA A 105 15.91 -3.40 25.70
CA ALA A 105 16.71 -4.31 24.89
C ALA A 105 17.84 -3.50 24.21
N PRO A 106 18.94 -3.17 24.93
CA PRO A 106 20.00 -2.33 24.37
C PRO A 106 20.62 -2.92 23.10
N GLY A 107 20.71 -2.11 22.05
CA GLY A 107 21.21 -2.55 20.74
C GLY A 107 20.16 -3.31 19.90
N PHE A 108 18.87 -3.10 20.18
CA PHE A 108 17.75 -3.83 19.56
C PHE A 108 17.80 -3.88 18.03
N ALA A 109 18.31 -2.82 17.37
CA ALA A 109 18.46 -2.79 15.91
C ALA A 109 19.21 -4.03 15.38
N LYS A 110 20.25 -4.50 16.07
CA LYS A 110 21.03 -5.70 15.68
C LYS A 110 20.27 -7.02 15.80
N GLN A 111 19.08 -6.98 16.39
CA GLN A 111 18.18 -8.12 16.56
C GLN A 111 16.82 -7.84 15.90
N CYS A 112 16.71 -6.83 15.04
CA CYS A 112 15.44 -6.40 14.48
C CYS A 112 15.49 -6.41 12.95
N ILE A 113 14.52 -7.08 12.35
CA ILE A 113 14.18 -6.95 10.94
C ILE A 113 12.98 -6.01 10.88
N TYR A 114 13.08 -4.85 10.22
CA TYR A 114 11.88 -4.07 9.91
C TYR A 114 11.12 -4.74 8.77
N VAL A 115 9.87 -5.15 9.01
CA VAL A 115 9.00 -5.69 7.97
C VAL A 115 8.04 -4.60 7.52
N LEU A 116 8.36 -3.95 6.41
CA LEU A 116 7.63 -2.80 5.90
C LEU A 116 6.45 -3.23 5.02
N GLY A 117 5.37 -2.46 5.05
CA GLY A 117 4.24 -2.66 4.16
C GLY A 117 4.56 -2.06 2.79
N PHE A 118 4.50 -2.87 1.74
CA PHE A 118 4.75 -2.41 0.36
C PHE A 118 3.55 -2.63 -0.58
N MET A 119 2.44 -3.11 -0.03
CA MET A 119 1.20 -3.40 -0.74
C MET A 119 0.70 -2.15 -1.48
N CYS A 120 0.57 -2.21 -2.80
CA CYS A 120 0.19 -1.08 -3.67
C CYS A 120 -1.05 -1.36 -4.53
N GLY A 121 -1.59 -2.58 -4.46
CA GLY A 121 -2.72 -3.04 -5.25
C GLY A 121 -3.70 -3.88 -4.42
N PRO A 122 -4.72 -4.48 -5.05
CA PRO A 122 -5.66 -5.35 -4.36
C PRO A 122 -4.97 -6.59 -3.76
N ARG A 123 -5.50 -7.21 -2.70
CA ARG A 123 -6.82 -6.95 -2.06
C ARG A 123 -6.76 -5.93 -0.92
N GLU A 124 -5.57 -5.58 -0.48
CA GLU A 124 -5.30 -4.62 0.59
C GLU A 124 -4.08 -3.78 0.18
N THR A 125 -4.16 -2.45 0.29
CA THR A 125 -3.13 -1.51 -0.17
C THR A 125 -2.74 -0.52 0.92
N CYS A 126 -1.44 -0.25 1.02
CA CYS A 126 -0.87 0.85 1.79
C CYS A 126 -0.64 2.11 0.94
N ASN A 127 -0.66 2.01 -0.40
CA ASN A 127 -0.86 3.15 -1.29
C ASN A 127 -2.31 3.62 -1.16
N LYS A 128 -2.53 4.66 -0.36
CA LYS A 128 -3.89 5.05 0.08
C LYS A 128 -4.30 6.44 -0.32
N ASN A 129 -3.34 7.29 -0.64
CA ASN A 129 -3.62 8.66 -0.99
C ASN A 129 -3.16 8.89 -2.44
N PRO A 130 -4.09 8.96 -3.40
CA PRO A 130 -3.75 9.10 -4.83
C PRO A 130 -3.15 10.47 -5.19
N ALA A 131 -2.95 11.35 -4.20
CA ALA A 131 -2.23 12.61 -4.32
C ALA A 131 -0.78 12.53 -3.81
N THR A 132 -0.29 11.35 -3.42
CA THR A 132 1.09 11.15 -2.96
C THR A 132 1.78 10.05 -3.74
N ASP A 133 3.08 10.20 -3.95
CA ASP A 133 3.90 9.22 -4.65
C ASP A 133 4.34 8.15 -3.64
N TYR A 134 3.68 7.00 -3.69
CA TYR A 134 3.94 5.91 -2.75
C TYR A 134 5.34 5.30 -2.97
N LYS A 135 5.91 5.35 -4.18
CA LYS A 135 7.31 4.95 -4.42
C LYS A 135 8.29 5.86 -3.68
N VAL A 136 8.08 7.17 -3.75
CA VAL A 136 8.86 8.17 -2.98
C VAL A 136 8.71 7.94 -1.48
N TYR A 137 7.50 7.57 -1.02
CA TYR A 137 7.27 7.27 0.39
C TYR A 137 7.97 5.99 0.89
N LEU A 138 8.01 4.93 0.08
CA LEU A 138 8.80 3.73 0.37
C LEU A 138 10.30 4.08 0.42
N ASP A 139 10.79 4.87 -0.53
CA ASP A 139 12.17 5.36 -0.56
C ASP A 139 12.49 6.21 0.69
N MET A 140 11.56 7.03 1.21
CA MET A 140 11.72 7.73 2.49
C MET A 140 11.93 6.77 3.68
N GLN A 141 11.20 5.66 3.71
CA GLN A 141 11.31 4.67 4.79
C GLN A 141 12.68 3.98 4.77
N PHE A 142 13.09 3.50 3.60
CA PHE A 142 14.41 2.86 3.42
C PHE A 142 15.56 3.83 3.69
N HIS A 143 15.47 5.06 3.19
CA HIS A 143 16.49 6.09 3.41
C HIS A 143 16.69 6.37 4.90
N LEU A 144 15.60 6.47 5.67
CA LEU A 144 15.68 6.68 7.12
C LEU A 144 16.37 5.51 7.83
N LEU A 145 16.02 4.28 7.47
CA LEU A 145 16.63 3.07 8.04
C LEU A 145 18.11 2.94 7.66
N ALA A 146 18.50 3.37 6.46
CA ALA A 146 19.87 3.27 5.97
C ALA A 146 20.80 4.35 6.54
N THR A 147 20.27 5.54 6.86
CA THR A 147 21.10 6.72 7.18
C THR A 147 21.08 7.14 8.65
N ASP A 148 20.03 6.84 9.41
CA ASP A 148 19.97 7.25 10.80
C ASP A 148 20.88 6.37 11.70
N PRO A 149 21.78 6.95 12.51
CA PRO A 149 22.71 6.18 13.35
C PRO A 149 22.04 5.21 14.32
N LEU A 150 20.77 5.44 14.68
CA LEU A 150 20.01 4.55 15.55
C LEU A 150 19.81 3.14 14.95
N PHE A 151 19.83 3.04 13.63
CA PHE A 151 19.69 1.78 12.89
C PHE A 151 21.05 1.19 12.47
N LYS A 152 22.17 1.71 12.99
CA LYS A 152 23.49 1.16 12.68
C LYS A 152 23.57 -0.32 13.10
N GLY A 153 23.80 -1.18 12.10
CA GLY A 153 23.83 -2.63 12.28
C GLY A 153 22.44 -3.26 12.41
N LEU A 154 21.40 -2.60 11.88
CA LEU A 154 20.07 -3.19 11.72
C LEU A 154 20.20 -4.59 11.11
N TYR A 155 19.51 -5.58 11.70
CA TYR A 155 19.67 -6.96 11.28
C TYR A 155 19.18 -7.17 9.84
N GLY A 156 18.08 -6.52 9.46
CA GLY A 156 17.60 -6.53 8.09
C GLY A 156 16.36 -5.70 7.85
N VAL A 157 15.94 -5.69 6.59
CA VAL A 157 14.66 -5.16 6.13
C VAL A 157 13.98 -6.27 5.34
N ALA A 158 12.69 -6.43 5.55
CA ALA A 158 11.82 -7.30 4.78
C ALA A 158 10.57 -6.53 4.38
N GLU A 159 9.81 -7.09 3.46
CA GLU A 159 8.64 -6.45 2.89
C GLU A 159 7.45 -7.41 2.88
N TYR A 160 6.27 -6.89 3.23
CA TYR A 160 4.98 -7.59 3.20
C TYR A 160 3.96 -6.79 2.36
N ARG A 161 3.30 -7.36 1.35
CA ARG A 161 3.50 -8.68 0.72
C ARG A 161 3.38 -8.59 -0.81
N SER A 162 4.18 -9.40 -1.50
CA SER A 162 4.33 -9.36 -2.96
C SER A 162 3.05 -9.66 -3.72
N THR A 163 2.18 -10.50 -3.17
CA THR A 163 0.93 -10.87 -3.84
C THR A 163 -0.11 -9.74 -3.87
N TYR A 164 0.09 -8.63 -3.14
CA TYR A 164 -0.77 -7.45 -3.17
C TYR A 164 -0.10 -6.27 -3.87
N CYS A 165 0.87 -6.57 -4.74
CA CYS A 165 1.61 -5.57 -5.48
C CYS A 165 1.48 -5.84 -6.97
N ASP A 166 1.46 -4.76 -7.75
CA ASP A 166 1.63 -4.86 -9.18
C ASP A 166 3.11 -5.12 -9.53
N GLU A 167 3.35 -5.43 -10.80
CA GLU A 167 4.68 -5.77 -11.31
C GLU A 167 5.67 -4.60 -11.26
N GLU A 168 5.18 -3.35 -11.30
CA GLU A 168 6.01 -2.14 -11.16
C GLU A 168 6.59 -2.04 -9.75
N TYR A 169 5.74 -2.16 -8.73
CA TYR A 169 6.18 -2.04 -7.34
C TYR A 169 7.07 -3.21 -6.90
N LEU A 170 6.93 -4.40 -7.53
CA LEU A 170 7.90 -5.48 -7.34
C LEU A 170 9.30 -5.12 -7.88
N ARG A 171 9.38 -4.46 -9.03
CA ARG A 171 10.65 -3.93 -9.54
C ARG A 171 11.19 -2.81 -8.65
N TRP A 172 10.31 -1.93 -8.17
CA TRP A 172 10.69 -0.83 -7.28
C TRP A 172 11.29 -1.35 -5.97
N CYS A 173 10.61 -2.30 -5.31
CA CYS A 173 11.10 -3.03 -4.15
C CYS A 173 12.51 -3.61 -4.38
N ALA A 174 12.71 -4.30 -5.50
CA ALA A 174 14.02 -4.87 -5.83
C ALA A 174 15.11 -3.78 -5.97
N LYS A 175 14.77 -2.62 -6.57
CA LYS A 175 15.68 -1.47 -6.64
C LYS A 175 15.96 -0.87 -5.25
N LEU A 176 14.97 -0.76 -4.36
CA LEU A 176 15.16 -0.30 -2.98
C LEU A 176 16.12 -1.22 -2.21
N PHE A 177 15.90 -2.54 -2.25
CA PHE A 177 16.80 -3.51 -1.61
C PHE A 177 18.21 -3.43 -2.17
N ARG A 178 18.35 -3.35 -3.49
CA ARG A 178 19.66 -3.23 -4.12
C ARG A 178 20.38 -1.97 -3.68
N HIS A 179 19.73 -0.82 -3.78
CA HIS A 179 20.31 0.49 -3.49
C HIS A 179 20.72 0.64 -2.02
N TYR A 180 19.84 0.29 -1.08
CA TYR A 180 20.07 0.52 0.35
C TYR A 180 20.70 -0.66 1.07
N CYS A 181 20.27 -1.89 0.79
CA CYS A 181 20.66 -3.06 1.57
C CYS A 181 21.86 -3.83 1.00
N ILE A 182 22.09 -3.75 -0.32
CA ILE A 182 23.18 -4.47 -1.00
C ILE A 182 24.34 -3.52 -1.32
N GLU A 183 24.05 -2.40 -1.98
CA GLU A 183 25.04 -1.41 -2.41
C GLU A 183 25.39 -0.41 -1.28
N GLY A 184 24.52 -0.29 -0.27
CA GLY A 184 24.78 0.52 0.92
C GLY A 184 24.72 2.03 0.68
N SER A 185 23.93 2.47 -0.32
CA SER A 185 23.77 3.88 -0.63
C SER A 185 23.12 4.65 0.51
N THR A 186 23.58 5.87 0.74
CA THR A 186 23.01 6.83 1.71
C THR A 186 22.23 7.96 1.04
N GLU A 187 22.18 7.98 -0.29
CA GLU A 187 21.41 8.95 -1.07
C GLU A 187 20.01 8.42 -1.37
N ARG A 188 19.07 9.32 -1.66
CA ARG A 188 17.73 8.95 -2.10
C ARG A 188 17.78 8.20 -3.44
N LEU A 189 16.94 7.16 -3.60
CA LEU A 189 16.87 6.42 -4.86
C LEU A 189 16.17 7.22 -5.97
N THR A 190 15.19 8.05 -5.62
CA THR A 190 14.50 8.95 -6.55
C THR A 190 14.56 10.42 -6.11
N SER A 191 14.51 11.32 -7.08
CA SER A 191 14.33 12.77 -6.90
C SER A 191 12.88 13.23 -7.11
N ASP A 192 11.94 12.30 -7.29
CA ASP A 192 10.53 12.63 -7.50
C ASP A 192 9.89 13.32 -6.30
N PRO A 193 8.92 14.22 -6.55
CA PRO A 193 8.21 14.89 -5.48
C PRO A 193 7.28 13.91 -4.75
N TYR A 194 7.21 14.02 -3.43
CA TYR A 194 6.27 13.24 -2.62
C TYR A 194 4.80 13.57 -2.94
N GLU A 195 4.47 14.83 -3.22
CA GLU A 195 3.11 15.26 -3.56
C GLU A 195 2.88 15.20 -5.07
N LEU A 196 1.93 14.38 -5.51
CA LEU A 196 1.51 14.27 -6.91
C LEU A 196 0.60 15.44 -7.26
N LYS A 197 1.08 16.33 -8.13
CA LYS A 197 0.36 17.54 -8.57
C LYS A 197 -0.17 17.43 -9.99
N HIS A 198 -0.28 16.20 -10.50
CA HIS A 198 -0.69 15.91 -11.86
C HIS A 198 -2.18 16.19 -12.10
N ILE A 199 -3.02 15.88 -11.12
CA ILE A 199 -4.47 16.15 -11.12
C ILE A 199 -4.93 16.68 -9.75
N ARG A 200 -6.17 17.16 -9.67
CA ARG A 200 -6.78 17.68 -8.45
C ARG A 200 -7.97 16.82 -8.03
N ASN A 201 -8.21 16.79 -6.72
CA ASN A 201 -9.35 16.09 -6.11
C ASN A 201 -9.49 14.64 -6.60
N PRO A 202 -8.43 13.82 -6.53
CA PRO A 202 -8.41 12.45 -7.06
C PRO A 202 -9.34 11.46 -6.33
N ASP A 203 -9.76 11.79 -5.10
CA ASP A 203 -10.67 11.00 -4.27
C ASP A 203 -12.07 11.62 -4.14
N PHE A 204 -12.35 12.70 -4.89
CA PHE A 204 -13.66 13.37 -4.85
C PHE A 204 -14.08 13.90 -3.47
N GLU A 205 -13.14 14.12 -2.54
CA GLU A 205 -13.41 14.69 -1.21
C GLU A 205 -14.03 16.09 -1.27
N GLN A 206 -13.78 16.81 -2.37
CA GLN A 206 -14.27 18.17 -2.63
C GLN A 206 -15.36 18.16 -3.72
N ASP A 207 -16.25 17.17 -3.65
CA ASP A 207 -17.25 16.89 -4.66
C ASP A 207 -16.62 16.74 -6.07
N LEU A 208 -17.17 17.43 -7.08
CA LEU A 208 -16.68 17.42 -8.45
C LEU A 208 -15.67 18.56 -8.72
N ALA A 209 -15.16 19.24 -7.69
CA ALA A 209 -14.21 20.33 -7.86
C ALA A 209 -12.96 19.88 -8.63
N GLY A 210 -12.56 20.67 -9.63
CA GLY A 210 -11.42 20.37 -10.50
C GLY A 210 -11.74 19.46 -11.69
N TRP A 211 -12.91 18.82 -11.72
CA TRP A 211 -13.33 17.95 -12.81
C TRP A 211 -14.29 18.66 -13.77
N THR A 212 -14.08 18.46 -15.07
CA THR A 212 -15.05 18.83 -16.11
C THR A 212 -16.05 17.69 -16.26
N VAL A 213 -17.33 17.98 -16.13
CA VAL A 213 -18.39 16.96 -16.04
C VAL A 213 -19.36 17.13 -17.20
N GLN A 214 -19.59 16.05 -17.94
CA GLN A 214 -20.60 15.96 -19.00
C GLN A 214 -21.58 14.85 -18.62
N ALA A 215 -22.65 15.25 -17.95
CA ALA A 215 -23.68 14.31 -17.50
C ALA A 215 -24.55 13.83 -18.66
N ALA A 216 -24.90 12.54 -18.64
CA ALA A 216 -25.79 11.94 -19.61
C ALA A 216 -27.23 12.45 -19.48
N ALA A 217 -27.65 12.70 -18.25
CA ALA A 217 -28.94 13.24 -17.82
C ALA A 217 -28.79 14.00 -16.48
N PRO A 218 -29.80 14.78 -16.03
CA PRO A 218 -29.79 15.29 -14.66
C PRO A 218 -29.54 14.18 -13.64
N ASP A 219 -28.71 14.46 -12.64
CA ASP A 219 -28.37 13.54 -11.54
C ASP A 219 -27.78 12.19 -11.98
N SER A 220 -27.20 12.09 -13.18
CA SER A 220 -26.52 10.87 -13.65
C SER A 220 -25.04 10.79 -13.25
N ILE A 221 -24.46 11.88 -12.74
CA ILE A 221 -23.12 11.97 -12.16
C ILE A 221 -23.23 12.70 -10.83
N GLN A 222 -22.75 12.09 -9.74
CA GLN A 222 -22.76 12.67 -8.40
C GLN A 222 -21.56 12.18 -7.60
N THR A 223 -21.15 12.94 -6.58
CA THR A 223 -20.34 12.39 -5.50
C THR A 223 -21.24 11.75 -4.45
N LYS A 224 -20.80 10.61 -3.91
CA LYS A 224 -21.50 9.89 -2.84
C LYS A 224 -20.49 9.46 -1.79
N LYS A 225 -21.00 9.16 -0.58
CA LYS A 225 -20.19 8.74 0.55
C LYS A 225 -20.76 7.46 1.17
N ILE A 226 -19.88 6.51 1.48
CA ILE A 226 -20.18 5.37 2.33
C ILE A 226 -19.11 5.35 3.43
N LYS A 227 -19.52 5.34 4.70
CA LYS A 227 -18.58 5.30 5.82
C LYS A 227 -17.75 4.02 5.77
N GLY A 228 -16.42 4.16 5.78
CA GLY A 228 -15.47 3.07 5.63
C GLY A 228 -15.35 2.53 4.20
N TYR A 229 -15.75 3.26 3.16
CA TYR A 229 -15.59 2.82 1.78
C TYR A 229 -14.13 2.67 1.36
N GLY A 230 -13.23 3.54 1.84
CA GLY A 230 -11.79 3.36 1.56
C GLY A 230 -11.26 2.05 2.13
N TRP A 231 -11.64 1.74 3.37
CA TRP A 231 -11.37 0.43 4.00
C TRP A 231 -12.01 -0.71 3.21
N PHE A 232 -13.27 -0.56 2.80
CA PHE A 232 -13.97 -1.56 1.99
C PHE A 232 -13.27 -1.85 0.66
N GLN A 233 -12.72 -0.82 0.02
CA GLN A 233 -11.97 -0.90 -1.22
C GLN A 233 -10.60 -1.60 -1.03
N GLY A 234 -10.07 -1.63 0.19
CA GLY A 234 -8.79 -2.26 0.54
C GLY A 234 -7.76 -1.30 1.13
N ARG A 235 -8.06 -0.01 1.35
CA ARG A 235 -7.08 0.94 1.91
C ARG A 235 -6.79 0.63 3.38
N TYR A 236 -5.54 0.30 3.67
CA TYR A 236 -5.07 -0.11 4.97
C TYR A 236 -4.03 0.87 5.55
N PRO A 237 -3.98 1.07 6.88
CA PRO A 237 -5.02 0.74 7.85
C PRO A 237 -6.29 1.60 7.65
N ARG A 238 -7.40 1.15 8.26
CA ARG A 238 -8.71 1.82 8.24
C ARG A 238 -8.61 3.29 8.62
N SER A 239 -9.22 4.15 7.81
CA SER A 239 -9.40 5.58 8.06
C SER A 239 -10.68 6.08 7.37
N GLU A 240 -10.90 7.40 7.34
CA GLU A 240 -11.98 8.03 6.56
C GLU A 240 -11.53 8.41 5.13
N GLU A 241 -10.23 8.29 4.81
CA GLU A 241 -9.71 8.55 3.47
C GLU A 241 -10.29 7.55 2.46
N GLY A 242 -10.75 8.06 1.32
CA GLY A 242 -11.44 7.27 0.29
C GLY A 242 -12.90 6.94 0.60
N ASP A 243 -13.52 7.51 1.65
CA ASP A 243 -14.95 7.28 1.93
C ASP A 243 -15.90 7.92 0.92
N THR A 244 -15.42 8.97 0.24
CA THR A 244 -16.12 9.64 -0.85
C THR A 244 -15.69 9.05 -2.18
N PHE A 245 -16.62 8.94 -3.12
CA PHE A 245 -16.37 8.43 -4.46
C PHE A 245 -17.28 9.12 -5.47
N LEU A 246 -16.86 9.13 -6.73
CA LEU A 246 -17.71 9.47 -7.85
C LEU A 246 -18.67 8.33 -8.12
N TRP A 247 -19.91 8.65 -8.42
CA TRP A 247 -20.94 7.72 -8.86
C TRP A 247 -21.49 8.15 -10.21
N MET A 248 -21.63 7.20 -11.12
CA MET A 248 -22.29 7.39 -12.41
C MET A 248 -23.41 6.37 -12.57
N LYS A 249 -24.52 6.81 -13.17
CA LYS A 249 -25.58 5.92 -13.64
C LYS A 249 -25.68 5.97 -15.15
N ARG A 250 -25.40 4.83 -15.78
CA ARG A 250 -25.41 4.71 -17.24
C ARG A 250 -26.78 5.02 -17.83
N ASN A 251 -26.83 5.90 -18.81
CA ASN A 251 -28.04 6.29 -19.54
C ASN A 251 -28.05 5.72 -20.98
N ALA A 252 -29.20 5.35 -21.53
CA ALA A 252 -29.25 4.80 -22.90
C ALA A 252 -28.86 5.81 -24.00
N GLY A 253 -29.14 7.11 -23.81
CA GLY A 253 -29.03 8.10 -24.88
C GLY A 253 -27.61 8.58 -25.16
N LYS A 254 -26.78 8.73 -24.13
CA LYS A 254 -25.37 9.15 -24.24
C LYS A 254 -24.56 8.77 -22.98
N PRO A 255 -23.23 8.68 -23.05
CA PRO A 255 -22.39 8.41 -21.88
C PRO A 255 -22.35 9.55 -20.87
N ASN A 256 -22.02 9.19 -19.63
CA ASN A 256 -21.44 10.08 -18.65
C ASN A 256 -19.94 10.20 -18.93
N VAL A 257 -19.41 11.42 -18.84
CA VAL A 257 -17.97 11.67 -19.01
C VAL A 257 -17.51 12.63 -17.93
N ILE A 258 -16.39 12.30 -17.28
CA ILE A 258 -15.59 13.28 -16.55
C ILE A 258 -14.21 13.40 -17.17
N SER A 259 -13.62 14.58 -17.09
CA SER A 259 -12.26 14.79 -17.57
C SER A 259 -11.51 15.84 -16.77
N GLN A 260 -10.19 15.73 -16.77
CA GLN A 260 -9.31 16.72 -16.16
C GLN A 260 -8.01 16.79 -16.96
N GLN A 261 -7.45 17.99 -17.07
CA GLN A 261 -6.12 18.15 -17.64
C GLN A 261 -5.07 17.64 -16.64
N ILE A 262 -4.28 16.67 -17.07
CA ILE A 262 -3.06 16.24 -16.39
C ILE A 262 -2.00 17.32 -16.61
N ARG A 263 -1.25 17.66 -15.56
CA ARG A 263 -0.22 18.72 -15.56
C ARG A 263 1.11 18.19 -15.07
N ASN A 264 2.15 19.01 -15.23
CA ASN A 264 3.50 18.75 -14.71
C ASN A 264 4.07 17.42 -15.20
N LEU A 265 3.74 17.04 -16.45
CA LEU A 265 4.35 15.89 -17.08
C LEU A 265 5.73 16.27 -17.62
N GLU A 266 6.63 15.31 -17.68
CA GLU A 266 7.93 15.44 -18.32
C GLU A 266 7.88 14.75 -19.68
N PRO A 267 8.04 15.47 -20.81
CA PRO A 267 8.07 14.84 -22.13
C PRO A 267 9.11 13.73 -22.20
N GLY A 268 8.72 12.58 -22.71
CA GLY A 268 9.56 11.38 -22.81
C GLY A 268 9.46 10.44 -21.60
N ARG A 269 8.92 10.90 -20.47
CA ARG A 269 8.77 10.10 -19.25
C ARG A 269 7.47 9.29 -19.27
N PHE A 270 7.50 8.13 -18.62
CA PHE A 270 6.35 7.25 -18.48
C PHE A 270 5.59 7.55 -17.19
N TYR A 271 4.27 7.44 -17.27
CA TYR A 271 3.32 7.65 -16.18
C TYR A 271 2.25 6.57 -16.23
N SER A 272 1.61 6.30 -15.10
CA SER A 272 0.44 5.45 -15.03
C SER A 272 -0.78 6.22 -14.54
N VAL A 273 -1.97 5.77 -14.94
CA VAL A 273 -3.23 6.16 -14.29
C VAL A 273 -3.83 4.93 -13.64
N LYS A 274 -4.10 4.99 -12.34
CA LYS A 274 -4.75 3.93 -11.56
C LYS A 274 -6.13 4.40 -11.09
N MET A 275 -7.08 3.47 -11.02
CA MET A 275 -8.38 3.72 -10.41
C MET A 275 -9.03 2.43 -9.91
N TYR A 276 -9.96 2.59 -8.97
CA TYR A 276 -10.83 1.53 -8.52
C TYR A 276 -12.27 1.81 -8.87
N SER A 277 -13.04 0.75 -9.13
CA SER A 277 -14.48 0.85 -9.38
C SER A 277 -15.30 -0.27 -8.74
N ALA A 278 -16.58 0.00 -8.49
CA ALA A 278 -17.57 -0.99 -8.05
C ALA A 278 -18.94 -0.72 -8.66
N ASP A 279 -19.70 -1.78 -8.97
CA ASP A 279 -21.13 -1.70 -9.31
C ASP A 279 -21.96 -1.72 -8.03
N LEU A 280 -22.51 -0.59 -7.59
CA LEU A 280 -23.24 -0.51 -6.31
C LEU A 280 -24.50 -1.38 -6.25
N LYS A 281 -25.12 -1.65 -7.40
CA LYS A 281 -26.34 -2.48 -7.45
C LYS A 281 -26.01 -3.96 -7.45
N ASN A 282 -24.88 -4.34 -8.04
CA ASN A 282 -24.45 -5.73 -8.18
C ASN A 282 -23.09 -5.96 -7.53
N ILE A 283 -22.82 -5.32 -6.39
CA ILE A 283 -21.49 -5.34 -5.78
C ILE A 283 -21.06 -6.75 -5.34
N SER A 284 -22.00 -7.67 -5.16
CA SER A 284 -21.73 -9.08 -4.86
C SER A 284 -21.44 -9.94 -6.08
N LYS A 285 -21.43 -9.37 -7.30
CA LYS A 285 -21.13 -10.09 -8.53
C LYS A 285 -19.68 -9.86 -8.92
N TRP A 286 -18.93 -10.96 -9.06
CA TRP A 286 -17.62 -10.91 -9.72
C TRP A 286 -17.82 -10.60 -11.21
N GLN A 287 -17.34 -9.44 -11.66
CA GLN A 287 -17.44 -8.99 -13.05
C GLN A 287 -16.40 -7.91 -13.35
N ILE A 288 -16.02 -7.81 -14.62
CA ILE A 288 -15.22 -6.70 -15.13
C ILE A 288 -16.14 -5.55 -15.54
N HIS A 289 -15.87 -4.33 -15.08
CA HIS A 289 -16.63 -3.13 -15.39
C HIS A 289 -16.17 -2.55 -16.73
N GLN A 290 -17.11 -2.38 -17.65
CA GLN A 290 -16.84 -1.81 -18.98
C GLN A 290 -16.73 -0.27 -18.89
N ILE A 291 -15.55 0.20 -18.52
CA ILE A 291 -15.22 1.62 -18.35
C ILE A 291 -14.24 2.06 -19.45
N SER A 292 -14.43 3.24 -20.02
CA SER A 292 -13.37 3.91 -20.80
C SER A 292 -12.50 4.74 -19.85
N LEU A 293 -11.18 4.51 -19.91
CA LEU A 293 -10.14 5.26 -19.21
C LEU A 293 -9.08 5.63 -20.24
N GLU A 294 -8.97 6.92 -20.56
CA GLU A 294 -8.17 7.41 -21.68
C GLU A 294 -7.32 8.62 -21.28
N VAL A 295 -6.15 8.75 -21.91
CA VAL A 295 -5.26 9.91 -21.78
C VAL A 295 -5.00 10.48 -23.18
N GLU A 296 -5.75 11.53 -23.54
CA GLU A 296 -5.53 12.24 -24.80
C GLU A 296 -4.25 13.09 -24.74
N GLY A 297 -3.51 13.14 -25.84
CA GLY A 297 -2.26 13.91 -25.92
C GLY A 297 -1.07 13.19 -25.28
N ALA A 298 -1.12 11.87 -25.18
CA ALA A 298 -0.01 11.01 -24.76
C ALA A 298 0.07 9.76 -25.64
N GLU A 299 1.21 9.06 -25.59
CA GLU A 299 1.40 7.78 -26.29
C GLU A 299 1.06 6.63 -25.34
N PRO A 300 0.04 5.79 -25.61
CA PRO A 300 -0.27 4.64 -24.77
C PRO A 300 0.83 3.59 -24.84
N VAL A 301 1.11 2.91 -23.72
CA VAL A 301 2.03 1.77 -23.67
C VAL A 301 1.19 0.49 -23.64
N LEU A 302 1.05 -0.12 -24.81
CA LEU A 302 0.26 -1.35 -24.97
C LEU A 302 0.94 -2.52 -24.26
N GLY A 303 0.16 -3.33 -23.55
CA GLY A 303 0.62 -4.51 -22.80
C GLY A 303 0.99 -4.21 -21.34
N GLU A 304 0.97 -2.95 -20.91
CA GLU A 304 1.23 -2.53 -19.52
C GLU A 304 -0.07 -2.18 -18.77
N GLU A 305 -1.23 -2.54 -19.33
CA GLU A 305 -2.53 -2.36 -18.70
C GLU A 305 -2.86 -3.48 -17.70
N ILE A 306 -3.54 -3.11 -16.62
CA ILE A 306 -4.13 -4.05 -15.66
C ILE A 306 -5.63 -3.79 -15.62
N GLU A 307 -6.41 -4.84 -15.71
CA GLU A 307 -7.83 -4.84 -15.39
C GLU A 307 -8.16 -6.13 -14.66
N ASP A 308 -8.53 -6.02 -13.38
CA ASP A 308 -8.81 -7.18 -12.55
C ASP A 308 -9.99 -6.92 -11.60
N ALA A 309 -10.78 -7.98 -11.35
CA ALA A 309 -11.87 -8.00 -10.39
C ALA A 309 -11.47 -8.79 -9.14
N PHE A 310 -11.56 -8.16 -7.98
CA PHE A 310 -11.14 -8.76 -6.71
C PHE A 310 -12.24 -8.64 -5.65
N SER A 311 -12.34 -9.63 -4.75
CA SER A 311 -13.21 -9.49 -3.58
C SER A 311 -12.53 -8.68 -2.47
N SER A 312 -13.31 -7.78 -1.87
CA SER A 312 -12.94 -7.05 -0.67
C SER A 312 -12.73 -8.01 0.50
N VAL A 313 -11.66 -7.79 1.25
CA VAL A 313 -11.34 -8.52 2.48
C VAL A 313 -11.83 -7.79 3.74
N HIS A 314 -12.54 -6.67 3.56
CA HIS A 314 -12.83 -5.71 4.60
C HIS A 314 -14.33 -5.39 4.62
N PRO A 315 -15.12 -5.88 5.59
CA PRO A 315 -16.55 -5.64 5.59
C PRO A 315 -16.89 -4.18 5.93
N VAL A 316 -18.03 -3.72 5.42
CA VAL A 316 -18.68 -2.47 5.85
C VAL A 316 -20.13 -2.71 6.19
N GLU A 317 -20.63 -1.90 7.13
CA GLU A 317 -21.99 -2.02 7.68
C GLU A 317 -23.07 -2.08 6.59
N LYS A 318 -22.95 -1.24 5.55
CA LYS A 318 -23.92 -1.17 4.45
C LYS A 318 -24.14 -2.50 3.72
N PHE A 319 -23.11 -3.33 3.61
CA PHE A 319 -23.15 -4.60 2.87
C PHE A 319 -23.02 -5.83 3.78
N GLY A 320 -22.91 -5.62 5.11
CA GLY A 320 -22.83 -6.67 6.10
C GLY A 320 -21.67 -7.64 5.85
N LYS A 321 -21.99 -8.94 5.73
CA LYS A 321 -21.03 -10.03 5.49
C LYS A 321 -21.05 -10.55 4.05
N ALA A 322 -21.74 -9.87 3.14
CA ALA A 322 -21.78 -10.30 1.74
C ALA A 322 -20.37 -10.26 1.14
N GLU A 323 -20.03 -11.26 0.35
CA GLU A 323 -18.85 -11.14 -0.50
C GLU A 323 -19.11 -10.05 -1.54
N CYS A 324 -18.19 -9.10 -1.62
CA CYS A 324 -18.33 -7.91 -2.44
C CYS A 324 -17.07 -7.74 -3.28
N TYR A 325 -17.24 -7.22 -4.50
CA TYR A 325 -16.23 -7.17 -5.52
C TYR A 325 -16.01 -5.74 -6.00
N PHE A 326 -14.74 -5.45 -6.27
CA PHE A 326 -14.25 -4.22 -6.86
C PHE A 326 -13.47 -4.57 -8.12
N ASN A 327 -13.18 -3.56 -8.93
CA ASN A 327 -12.20 -3.65 -9.99
C ASN A 327 -11.04 -2.71 -9.70
N PHE A 328 -9.84 -3.14 -10.06
CA PHE A 328 -8.66 -2.31 -10.14
C PHE A 328 -8.30 -2.18 -11.63
N ARG A 329 -8.05 -0.95 -12.08
CA ARG A 329 -7.63 -0.67 -13.44
C ARG A 329 -6.42 0.24 -13.45
N ARG A 330 -5.44 -0.10 -14.27
CA ARG A 330 -4.27 0.71 -14.56
C ARG A 330 -4.02 0.78 -16.06
N ILE A 331 -3.68 1.96 -16.56
CA ILE A 331 -3.07 2.13 -17.89
C ILE A 331 -1.73 2.86 -17.75
N VAL A 332 -0.83 2.65 -18.71
CA VAL A 332 0.47 3.32 -18.76
C VAL A 332 0.57 4.12 -20.05
N PHE A 333 1.16 5.30 -19.96
CA PHE A 333 1.39 6.17 -21.11
C PHE A 333 2.76 6.86 -21.01
N LYS A 334 3.32 7.20 -22.16
CA LYS A 334 4.47 8.08 -22.28
C LYS A 334 3.99 9.50 -22.57
N ALA A 335 4.42 10.45 -21.76
CA ALA A 335 4.10 11.84 -21.97
C ALA A 335 4.82 12.39 -23.21
N THR A 336 4.10 13.08 -24.08
CA THR A 336 4.67 13.75 -25.27
C THR A 336 4.76 15.27 -25.08
N ALA A 337 4.10 15.80 -24.06
CA ALA A 337 4.08 17.21 -23.66
C ALA A 337 4.01 17.33 -22.13
N ASP A 338 4.04 18.57 -21.62
CA ASP A 338 3.93 18.87 -20.18
C ASP A 338 2.51 18.68 -19.61
N LYS A 339 1.54 18.44 -20.50
CA LYS A 339 0.12 18.29 -20.21
C LYS A 339 -0.50 17.24 -21.11
N ALA A 340 -1.48 16.53 -20.57
CA ALA A 340 -2.35 15.61 -21.28
C ALA A 340 -3.78 15.77 -20.74
N ARG A 341 -4.75 15.02 -21.27
CA ARG A 341 -6.12 15.06 -20.76
C ARG A 341 -6.61 13.67 -20.38
N LEU A 342 -6.90 13.50 -19.10
CA LEU A 342 -7.54 12.30 -18.56
C LEU A 342 -9.04 12.36 -18.83
N ILE A 343 -9.60 11.26 -19.34
CA ILE A 343 -11.03 11.08 -19.61
C ILE A 343 -11.47 9.76 -19.01
N ILE A 344 -12.59 9.79 -18.28
CA ILE A 344 -13.26 8.61 -17.72
C ILE A 344 -14.72 8.62 -18.17
N SER A 345 -15.18 7.53 -18.74
CA SER A 345 -16.55 7.39 -19.24
C SER A 345 -17.17 6.02 -18.98
N ASP A 346 -18.49 6.02 -18.78
CA ASP A 346 -19.29 4.79 -18.68
C ASP A 346 -19.82 4.30 -20.04
N GLU A 347 -19.35 4.80 -21.17
CA GLU A 347 -19.92 4.53 -22.50
C GLU A 347 -20.20 3.06 -22.80
N ALA A 348 -19.24 2.20 -22.49
CA ALA A 348 -19.31 0.75 -22.71
C ALA A 348 -20.08 -0.01 -21.61
N ALA A 349 -20.48 0.66 -20.52
CA ALA A 349 -21.23 0.06 -19.44
C ALA A 349 -22.67 -0.27 -19.88
N PRO A 350 -23.27 -1.36 -19.36
CA PRO A 350 -24.70 -1.64 -19.53
C PRO A 350 -25.59 -0.50 -19.03
N VAL A 351 -26.64 -0.19 -19.80
CA VAL A 351 -27.64 0.83 -19.43
C VAL A 351 -28.23 0.54 -18.05
N GLY A 352 -28.27 1.56 -17.20
CA GLY A 352 -28.78 1.47 -15.83
C GLY A 352 -27.78 0.96 -14.79
N GLN A 353 -26.57 0.54 -15.20
CA GLN A 353 -25.49 0.20 -14.27
C GLN A 353 -25.10 1.43 -13.44
N GLU A 354 -24.79 1.19 -12.16
CA GLU A 354 -24.42 2.22 -11.19
C GLU A 354 -22.99 2.02 -10.74
N LEU A 355 -22.05 2.60 -11.49
CA LEU A 355 -20.63 2.48 -11.25
C LEU A 355 -20.13 3.54 -10.28
N THR A 356 -19.13 3.15 -9.50
CA THR A 356 -18.38 4.05 -8.62
C THR A 356 -16.94 4.13 -9.07
N PHE A 357 -16.30 5.27 -8.85
CA PHE A 357 -14.92 5.53 -9.22
C PHE A 357 -14.25 6.26 -8.06
N ASN A 358 -13.05 5.83 -7.71
CA ASN A 358 -12.30 6.36 -6.58
C ASN A 358 -10.80 6.07 -6.78
N PHE A 359 -9.93 6.73 -6.01
CA PHE A 359 -8.48 6.59 -6.09
C PHE A 359 -7.95 6.86 -7.50
N ILE A 360 -8.26 8.03 -8.07
CA ILE A 360 -7.72 8.37 -9.40
C ILE A 360 -6.29 8.87 -9.21
N GLU A 361 -5.31 8.01 -9.40
CA GLU A 361 -3.90 8.34 -9.21
C GLU A 361 -3.22 8.52 -10.56
N VAL A 362 -2.42 9.58 -10.69
CA VAL A 362 -1.48 9.74 -11.82
C VAL A 362 -0.10 9.87 -11.22
N GLU A 363 0.76 8.88 -11.44
CA GLU A 363 2.12 8.84 -10.89
C GLU A 363 3.14 8.48 -11.98
N PRO A 364 4.41 8.88 -11.84
CA PRO A 364 5.48 8.36 -12.69
C PRO A 364 5.51 6.84 -12.69
N TYR A 365 5.84 6.22 -13.83
CA TYR A 365 5.88 4.76 -13.98
C TYR A 365 7.29 4.25 -14.22
N LEU A 366 7.71 3.25 -13.45
CA LEU A 366 8.98 2.54 -13.67
C LEU A 366 8.83 1.47 -14.77
N MET A 367 9.20 1.85 -15.99
CA MET A 367 9.33 0.91 -17.11
C MET A 367 10.40 -0.15 -16.85
N THR A 368 10.19 -1.32 -17.45
CA THR A 368 11.22 -2.34 -17.61
C THR A 368 12.36 -1.81 -18.49
N GLU A 369 13.60 -2.07 -18.06
CA GLU A 369 14.82 -1.74 -18.82
C GLU A 369 15.04 -2.71 -20.00
#